data_AF-A0A9P5X076-F1
#
_entry.id   AF-A0A9P5X076-F1
#
_cell.length_a   1.000
_cell.length_b   1.000
_cell.length_c   1.000
_cell.angle_alpha   90.00
_cell.angle_beta   90.00
_cell.angle_gamma   90.00
#
_symmetry.space_group_name_H-M   'P 1'
#
loop_
_entity.id
_entity.type
_entity.pdbx_description
1 polymer ?
#
loop_
_entity_poly.entity_id
_entity_poly.type
_entity_poly.pdbx_seq_one_letter_code
_entity_poly.pdbx_strand_id
1 'polypeptide(L)'
;MLDDPMILTKAAHLQFKKLIVEPWEAIRVSHPHYLSKPLLIIIDIFSLHPQRGYPEDWQRKLIGLISDYSQLHQNSPILWLFCSHPTPGLWQLLDKAVHPLRCELSSVSLNDAEAQRDTRYLLDEGFRRIRKGHNIDDTPTWPSEEQLSRLTKATSGVHFFTNAVLNFID
;
A
#
# COMPACT_ATOMS: atom_id res chain seq x y z
N MET A 1 13.47 20.97 -12.71
CA MET A 1 12.13 21.18 -13.29
C MET A 1 12.01 22.52 -14.02
N LEU A 2 12.78 23.55 -13.63
CA LEU A 2 12.82 24.85 -14.32
C LEU A 2 13.52 24.81 -15.70
N ASP A 3 14.41 23.85 -15.96
CA ASP A 3 15.22 23.83 -17.21
C ASP A 3 14.59 23.06 -18.39
N ASP A 4 13.54 22.27 -18.15
CA ASP A 4 12.85 21.51 -19.20
C ASP A 4 11.34 21.42 -18.89
N PRO A 5 10.54 22.38 -19.36
CA PRO A 5 9.11 22.41 -19.09
C PRO A 5 8.36 21.23 -19.74
N MET A 6 8.97 20.56 -20.71
CA MET A 6 8.38 19.41 -21.41
C MET A 6 8.80 18.08 -20.81
N ILE A 7 9.47 18.05 -19.64
CA ILE A 7 9.93 16.80 -19.04
C ILE A 7 8.81 15.77 -18.89
N LEU A 8 7.60 16.20 -18.54
CA LEU A 8 6.44 15.32 -18.33
C LEU A 8 5.88 14.70 -19.62
N THR A 9 6.29 15.18 -20.80
CA THR A 9 5.88 14.61 -22.10
C THR A 9 6.93 13.64 -22.66
N LYS A 10 8.10 13.55 -22.04
CA LYS A 10 9.20 12.66 -22.48
C LYS A 10 8.90 11.20 -22.16
N ALA A 11 9.69 10.29 -22.74
CA ALA A 11 9.61 8.88 -22.42
C ALA A 11 9.85 8.63 -20.91
N ALA A 12 9.13 7.66 -20.32
CA ALA A 12 9.14 7.41 -18.88
C ALA A 12 10.53 7.19 -18.27
N HIS A 13 11.44 6.53 -19.00
CA HIS A 13 12.83 6.35 -18.55
C HIS A 13 13.61 7.67 -18.46
N LEU A 14 13.35 8.63 -19.36
CA LEU A 14 13.95 9.96 -19.30
C LEU A 14 13.38 10.76 -18.15
N GLN A 15 12.06 10.66 -17.92
CA GLN A 15 11.41 11.29 -16.75
C GLN A 15 12.01 10.75 -15.45
N PHE A 16 12.07 9.42 -15.31
CA PHE A 16 12.63 8.78 -14.12
C PHE A 16 14.09 9.18 -13.89
N LYS A 17 14.91 9.18 -14.94
CA LYS A 17 16.30 9.64 -14.85
C LYS A 17 16.41 11.09 -14.38
N LYS A 18 15.67 12.01 -15.01
CA LYS A 18 15.76 13.45 -14.72
C LYS A 18 15.12 13.86 -13.40
N LEU A 19 14.06 13.17 -12.99
CA LEU A 19 13.26 13.57 -11.82
C LEU A 19 13.64 12.79 -10.55
N ILE A 20 14.22 11.60 -10.68
CA ILE A 20 14.57 10.75 -9.54
C ILE A 20 16.08 10.53 -9.48
N VAL A 21 16.69 9.97 -10.53
CA VAL A 21 18.10 9.54 -10.50
C VAL A 21 19.06 10.72 -10.37
N GLU A 22 19.03 11.66 -11.33
CA GLU A 22 19.97 12.79 -11.34
C GLU A 22 19.88 13.68 -10.10
N PRO A 23 18.68 14.03 -9.59
CA PRO A 23 18.56 14.78 -8.33
C PRO A 23 19.19 14.03 -7.15
N TRP A 24 19.02 12.71 -7.09
CA TRP A 24 19.64 11.90 -6.04
C TRP A 24 21.15 11.88 -6.10
N GLU A 25 21.71 11.74 -7.30
CA GLU A 25 23.14 11.82 -7.54
C GLU A 25 23.70 13.20 -7.13
N ALA A 26 22.97 14.27 -7.44
CA ALA A 26 23.34 15.64 -7.07
C ALA A 26 23.31 15.85 -5.55
N ILE A 27 22.31 15.31 -4.84
CA ILE A 27 22.25 15.36 -3.37
C ILE A 27 23.40 14.58 -2.77
N ARG A 28 23.77 13.43 -3.34
CA ARG A 28 24.90 12.62 -2.85
C ARG A 28 26.22 13.36 -2.87
N VAL A 29 26.45 14.19 -3.89
CA VAL A 29 27.66 15.00 -4.00
C VAL A 29 27.59 16.23 -3.11
N SER A 30 26.47 16.97 -3.16
CA SER A 30 26.35 18.28 -2.51
C SER A 30 26.06 18.21 -1.01
N HIS A 31 25.30 17.21 -0.56
CA HIS A 31 24.83 17.10 0.83
C HIS A 31 24.79 15.64 1.31
N PRO A 32 25.94 14.96 1.40
CA PRO A 32 26.00 13.53 1.72
C PRO A 32 25.42 13.16 3.09
N HIS A 33 25.34 14.10 4.03
CA HIS A 33 24.78 13.87 5.37
C HIS A 33 23.28 13.54 5.36
N TYR A 34 22.52 14.02 4.37
CA TYR A 34 21.11 13.63 4.21
C TYR A 34 20.94 12.16 3.82
N LEU A 35 22.03 11.51 3.41
CA LEU A 35 22.06 10.12 2.94
C LEU A 35 22.62 9.16 3.98
N SER A 36 22.87 9.66 5.19
CA SER A 36 23.39 8.87 6.31
C SER A 36 22.41 7.79 6.80
N LYS A 37 21.14 7.88 6.39
CA LYS A 37 20.11 6.89 6.70
C LYS A 37 19.39 6.47 5.42
N PRO A 38 18.89 5.22 5.35
CA PRO A 38 18.07 4.78 4.24
C PRO A 38 16.80 5.64 4.12
N LEU A 39 16.45 6.03 2.89
CA LEU A 39 15.18 6.69 2.57
C LEU A 39 14.20 5.63 2.07
N LEU A 40 13.12 5.39 2.81
CA LEU A 40 12.05 4.50 2.39
C LEU A 40 11.03 5.25 1.52
N ILE A 41 10.84 4.77 0.28
CA ILE A 41 9.78 5.21 -0.62
C ILE A 41 8.72 4.11 -0.67
N ILE A 42 7.51 4.43 -0.21
CA ILE A 42 6.36 3.53 -0.20
C ILE A 42 5.47 3.85 -1.40
N ILE A 43 5.19 2.84 -2.21
CA ILE A 43 4.37 2.95 -3.41
C ILE A 43 3.20 1.98 -3.31
N ASP A 44 1.98 2.52 -3.23
CA ASP A 44 0.77 1.73 -3.44
C ASP A 44 0.56 1.48 -4.95
N ILE A 45 0.95 0.30 -5.42
CA ILE A 45 0.83 -0.08 -6.83
C ILE A 45 -0.65 -0.25 -7.22
N PHE A 46 -1.53 -0.61 -6.30
CA PHE A 46 -2.96 -0.77 -6.60
C PHE A 46 -3.60 0.56 -7.01
N SER A 47 -3.11 1.69 -6.48
CA SER A 47 -3.52 3.02 -6.91
C SER A 47 -3.24 3.32 -8.39
N LEU A 48 -2.28 2.61 -8.99
CA LEU A 48 -1.81 2.77 -10.37
C LEU A 48 -2.49 1.78 -11.35
N HIS A 49 -3.62 1.19 -10.96
CA HIS A 49 -4.33 0.18 -11.75
C HIS A 49 -5.11 0.80 -12.94
N PRO A 50 -5.33 0.07 -14.05
CA PRO A 50 -6.04 0.61 -15.22
C PRO A 50 -7.48 1.03 -14.96
N GLN A 51 -8.16 0.36 -14.04
CA GLN A 51 -9.50 0.76 -13.57
C GLN A 51 -9.52 2.16 -12.90
N ARG A 52 -8.36 2.69 -12.54
CA ARG A 52 -8.18 4.05 -11.99
C ARG A 52 -7.68 5.06 -13.05
N GLY A 53 -7.70 4.69 -14.33
CA GLY A 53 -7.33 5.57 -15.44
C GLY A 53 -5.86 5.54 -15.85
N TYR A 54 -5.07 4.59 -15.33
CA TYR A 54 -3.68 4.41 -15.71
C TYR A 54 -3.53 3.47 -16.92
N PRO A 55 -2.46 3.60 -17.74
CA PRO A 55 -2.19 2.62 -18.79
C PRO A 55 -1.97 1.21 -18.23
N GLU A 56 -2.41 0.16 -18.96
CA GLU A 56 -2.29 -1.25 -18.55
C GLU A 56 -0.88 -1.66 -18.14
N ASP A 57 0.13 -1.18 -18.86
CA ASP A 57 1.53 -1.53 -18.62
C ASP A 57 2.23 -0.59 -17.63
N TRP A 58 1.55 0.40 -17.06
CA TRP A 58 2.21 1.43 -16.27
C TRP A 58 2.88 0.88 -15.00
N GLN A 59 2.18 -0.01 -14.28
CA GLN A 59 2.73 -0.71 -13.11
C GLN A 59 4.01 -1.48 -13.48
N ARG A 60 3.99 -2.19 -14.62
CA ARG A 60 5.15 -2.94 -15.13
C ARG A 60 6.31 -2.03 -15.46
N LYS A 61 6.03 -0.93 -16.16
CA LYS A 61 7.05 0.06 -16.56
C LYS A 61 7.71 0.68 -15.32
N LEU A 62 6.92 1.07 -14.31
CA LEU A 62 7.46 1.67 -13.09
C LEU A 62 8.34 0.68 -12.31
N ILE A 63 7.85 -0.55 -12.11
CA ILE A 63 8.61 -1.60 -11.41
C ILE A 63 9.90 -1.91 -12.17
N GLY A 64 9.86 -1.98 -13.51
CA GLY A 64 11.04 -2.16 -14.35
C GLY A 64 12.07 -1.03 -14.16
N LEU A 65 11.64 0.23 -14.21
CA LEU A 65 12.54 1.38 -14.02
C LEU A 65 13.20 1.40 -12.64
N ILE A 66 12.44 1.08 -11.58
CA ILE A 66 12.98 0.98 -10.22
C ILE A 66 13.90 -0.23 -10.08
N SER A 67 13.59 -1.33 -10.76
CA SER A 67 14.43 -2.52 -10.80
C SER A 67 15.80 -2.22 -11.41
N ASP A 68 15.80 -1.62 -12.60
CA ASP A 68 17.02 -1.23 -13.32
C ASP A 68 17.86 -0.25 -12.48
N TYR A 69 17.21 0.73 -11.86
CA TYR A 69 17.88 1.66 -10.94
C TYR A 69 18.53 0.94 -9.76
N SER A 70 17.82 0.04 -9.10
CA SER A 70 18.32 -0.67 -7.91
C SER A 70 19.51 -1.58 -8.26
N GLN A 71 19.53 -2.16 -9.46
CA GLN A 71 20.65 -2.95 -9.94
C GLN A 71 21.88 -2.10 -10.27
N LEU A 72 21.69 -0.95 -10.91
CA LEU A 72 22.77 -0.04 -11.29
C LEU A 72 23.33 0.75 -10.09
N HIS A 73 22.53 0.98 -9.07
CA HIS A 73 22.87 1.81 -7.90
C HIS A 73 22.76 1.00 -6.60
N GLN A 74 23.54 -0.08 -6.46
CA GLN A 74 23.49 -0.98 -5.29
C GLN A 74 23.79 -0.30 -3.95
N ASN A 75 24.53 0.82 -3.95
CA ASN A 75 24.84 1.61 -2.76
C ASN A 75 23.88 2.81 -2.59
N SER A 76 22.77 2.83 -3.32
CA SER A 76 21.74 3.85 -3.13
C SER A 76 21.14 3.70 -1.73
N PRO A 77 20.96 4.79 -0.98
CA PRO A 77 20.25 4.74 0.29
C PRO A 77 18.73 4.61 0.11
N ILE A 78 18.21 4.59 -1.12
CA ILE A 78 16.78 4.47 -1.36
C ILE A 78 16.34 3.01 -1.20
N LEU A 79 15.36 2.79 -0.33
CA LEU A 79 14.63 1.55 -0.18
C LEU A 79 13.25 1.70 -0.81
N TRP A 80 12.87 0.74 -1.65
CA TRP A 80 11.58 0.74 -2.33
C TRP A 80 10.67 -0.29 -1.68
N LEU A 81 9.51 0.15 -1.18
CA LEU A 81 8.46 -0.72 -0.69
C LEU A 81 7.25 -0.63 -1.61
N PHE A 82 6.92 -1.76 -2.21
CA PHE A 82 5.78 -1.92 -3.10
C PHE A 82 4.63 -2.57 -2.34
N CYS A 83 3.54 -1.83 -2.16
CA CYS A 83 2.32 -2.32 -1.54
C CYS A 83 1.27 -2.60 -2.61
N SER A 84 0.61 -3.74 -2.54
CA SER A 84 -0.53 -4.05 -3.40
C SER A 84 -1.43 -5.10 -2.77
N HIS A 85 -2.70 -5.10 -3.16
CA HIS A 85 -3.55 -6.26 -2.96
C HIS A 85 -3.07 -7.42 -3.85
N PRO A 86 -3.13 -8.69 -3.40
CA PRO A 86 -2.83 -9.83 -4.24
C PRO A 86 -3.74 -9.81 -5.48
N THR A 87 -3.12 -9.69 -6.65
CA THR A 87 -3.78 -9.82 -7.95
C THR A 87 -2.98 -10.79 -8.81
N PRO A 88 -3.63 -11.69 -9.58
CA PRO A 88 -2.94 -12.69 -10.38
C PRO A 88 -1.90 -12.10 -11.35
N GLY A 89 -2.17 -10.90 -11.89
CA GLY A 89 -1.27 -10.21 -12.83
C GLY A 89 -0.02 -9.62 -12.18
N LEU A 90 -0.10 -9.15 -10.93
CA LEU A 90 1.05 -8.57 -10.23
C LEU A 90 2.09 -9.63 -9.90
N TRP A 91 1.67 -10.82 -9.48
CA TRP A 91 2.60 -11.90 -9.15
C TRP A 91 3.43 -12.35 -10.34
N GLN A 92 2.82 -12.49 -11.51
CA GLN A 92 3.54 -12.82 -12.74
C GLN A 92 4.47 -11.69 -13.19
N LEU A 93 4.09 -10.45 -12.94
CA LEU A 93 4.89 -9.26 -13.24
C LEU A 93 6.10 -9.19 -12.32
N LEU A 94 5.92 -9.43 -11.02
CA LEU A 94 6.99 -9.55 -10.04
C LEU A 94 7.89 -10.72 -10.43
N ASP A 95 7.37 -11.93 -10.64
CA ASP A 95 8.18 -13.10 -10.99
C ASP A 95 9.11 -12.86 -12.21
N LYS A 96 8.60 -12.22 -13.27
CA LYS A 96 9.39 -11.87 -14.47
C LYS A 96 10.37 -10.71 -14.26
N ALA A 97 10.05 -9.74 -13.41
CA ALA A 97 10.88 -8.55 -13.17
C ALA A 97 11.84 -8.71 -11.97
N VAL A 98 11.60 -9.68 -11.09
CA VAL A 98 12.26 -9.88 -9.79
C VAL A 98 13.35 -10.93 -9.82
N HIS A 99 13.46 -11.77 -10.86
CA HIS A 99 14.60 -12.71 -10.99
C HIS A 99 15.99 -12.04 -10.87
N PRO A 100 16.21 -10.77 -11.27
CA PRO A 100 17.46 -10.06 -10.98
C PRO A 100 17.44 -9.13 -9.75
N LEU A 101 16.33 -9.01 -9.00
CA LEU A 101 16.24 -8.13 -7.83
C LEU A 101 16.51 -8.87 -6.52
N ARG A 102 17.33 -8.27 -5.65
CA ARG A 102 17.37 -8.58 -4.21
C ARG A 102 16.12 -8.02 -3.52
N CYS A 103 14.93 -8.48 -3.90
CA CYS A 103 13.67 -8.07 -3.31
C CYS A 103 13.24 -9.09 -2.26
N GLU A 104 12.91 -8.62 -1.06
CA GLU A 104 12.21 -9.44 -0.07
C GLU A 104 10.72 -9.32 -0.33
N LEU A 105 10.07 -10.47 -0.54
CA LEU A 105 8.63 -10.53 -0.67
C LEU A 105 8.01 -10.87 0.67
N SER A 106 7.24 -9.94 1.23
CA SER A 106 6.40 -10.18 2.39
C SER A 106 4.93 -10.13 2.00
N SER A 107 4.14 -11.06 2.53
CA SER A 107 2.69 -11.07 2.38
C SER A 107 2.04 -11.00 3.75
N VAL A 108 1.04 -10.12 3.88
CA VAL A 108 0.24 -9.98 5.09
C VAL A 108 -1.13 -10.57 4.80
N SER A 109 -1.51 -11.59 5.56
CA SER A 109 -2.85 -12.17 5.47
C SER A 109 -3.83 -11.28 6.20
N LEU A 110 -4.90 -10.85 5.51
CA LEU A 110 -5.99 -10.11 6.16
C LEU A 110 -7.01 -11.01 6.84
N ASN A 111 -6.82 -12.34 6.83
CA ASN A 111 -7.76 -13.30 7.43
C ASN A 111 -7.05 -14.27 8.39
N ASP A 112 -5.96 -13.84 9.03
CA ASP A 112 -5.34 -14.60 10.10
C ASP A 112 -6.05 -14.36 11.45
N ALA A 113 -5.60 -15.08 12.48
CA ALA A 113 -6.18 -14.98 13.82
C ALA A 113 -5.96 -13.61 14.49
N GLU A 114 -4.97 -12.84 14.05
CA GLU A 114 -4.74 -11.48 14.54
C GLU A 114 -5.72 -10.50 13.91
N ALA A 115 -5.85 -10.51 12.58
CA ALA A 115 -6.81 -9.71 11.84
C ALA A 115 -8.27 -9.97 12.30
N GLN A 116 -8.62 -11.22 12.61
CA GLN A 116 -9.92 -11.55 13.17
C GLN A 116 -10.13 -10.99 14.58
N ARG A 117 -9.10 -11.00 15.44
CA ARG A 117 -9.16 -10.40 16.78
C ARG A 117 -9.29 -8.88 16.70
N ASP A 118 -8.53 -8.23 15.84
CA ASP A 118 -8.59 -6.78 15.64
C ASP A 118 -9.98 -6.36 15.12
N THR A 119 -10.52 -7.12 14.17
CA THR A 119 -11.86 -6.87 13.64
C THR A 119 -12.93 -7.04 14.70
N ARG A 120 -12.81 -8.07 15.53
CA ARG A 120 -13.71 -8.28 16.67
C ARG A 120 -13.68 -7.09 17.62
N TYR A 121 -12.49 -6.60 17.95
CA TYR A 121 -12.30 -5.43 18.81
C TYR A 121 -12.93 -4.17 18.21
N LEU A 122 -12.71 -3.93 16.91
CA LEU A 122 -13.29 -2.79 16.19
C LEU A 122 -14.81 -2.82 16.16
N LEU A 123 -15.40 -4.00 15.92
CA LEU A 123 -16.86 -4.16 15.97
C LEU A 123 -17.38 -3.88 17.38
N ASP A 124 -16.75 -4.42 18.42
CA ASP A 124 -17.18 -4.22 19.81
C ASP A 124 -17.17 -2.73 20.21
N GLU A 125 -16.07 -2.03 19.94
CA GLU A 125 -15.96 -0.58 20.16
C GLU A 125 -16.94 0.22 19.29
N GLY A 126 -17.15 -0.19 18.04
CA GLY A 126 -18.11 0.42 17.14
C GLY A 126 -19.54 0.33 17.66
N PHE A 127 -19.98 -0.87 18.08
CA PHE A 127 -21.30 -1.08 18.67
C PHE A 127 -21.46 -0.36 20.01
N ARG A 128 -20.40 -0.31 20.83
CA ARG A 128 -20.40 0.50 22.06
C ARG A 128 -20.66 1.97 21.78
N ARG A 129 -20.07 2.52 20.71
CA ARG A 129 -20.31 3.90 20.26
C ARG A 129 -21.74 4.10 19.77
N ILE A 130 -22.26 3.21 18.93
CA ILE A 130 -23.64 3.27 18.40
C ILE A 130 -24.65 3.23 19.55
N ARG A 131 -24.50 2.31 20.51
CA ARG A 131 -25.39 2.23 21.69
C ARG A 131 -25.46 3.55 22.45
N LYS A 132 -24.29 4.13 22.73
CA LYS A 132 -24.20 5.42 23.42
C LYS A 132 -24.81 6.56 22.60
N GLY A 133 -24.66 6.55 21.27
CA GLY A 133 -25.21 7.57 20.37
C GLY A 133 -26.73 7.56 20.30
N HIS A 134 -27.34 6.37 20.37
CA HIS A 134 -28.79 6.17 20.24
C HIS A 134 -29.51 5.89 21.57
N ASN A 135 -28.84 6.02 22.72
CA ASN A 135 -29.35 5.70 24.05
C ASN A 135 -29.91 4.27 24.18
N ILE A 136 -29.24 3.29 23.56
CA ILE A 136 -29.64 1.86 23.55
C ILE A 136 -29.05 1.12 24.77
N ASP A 137 -28.98 1.78 25.92
CA ASP A 137 -28.35 1.25 27.13
C ASP A 137 -29.18 0.12 27.79
N ASP A 138 -30.48 0.04 27.47
CA ASP A 138 -31.42 -0.94 28.04
C ASP A 138 -31.46 -2.30 27.32
N THR A 139 -30.61 -2.53 26.31
CA THR A 139 -30.49 -3.85 25.67
C THR A 139 -29.18 -4.54 26.06
N PRO A 140 -29.15 -5.26 27.21
CA PRO A 140 -27.92 -5.86 27.73
C PRO A 140 -27.30 -6.94 26.82
N THR A 141 -27.99 -7.31 25.75
CA THR A 141 -27.64 -8.42 24.86
C THR A 141 -27.41 -7.99 23.41
N TRP A 142 -27.36 -6.68 23.09
CA TRP A 142 -27.15 -6.21 21.73
C TRP A 142 -25.78 -5.54 21.49
N PRO A 143 -25.05 -5.95 20.43
CA PRO A 143 -25.24 -7.22 19.71
C PRO A 143 -24.92 -8.40 20.62
N SER A 144 -25.52 -9.55 20.36
CA SER A 144 -25.20 -10.77 21.10
C SER A 144 -23.81 -11.27 20.68
N GLU A 145 -23.18 -12.07 21.55
CA GLU A 145 -21.90 -12.73 21.23
C GLU A 145 -21.95 -13.53 19.92
N GLU A 146 -23.08 -14.18 19.65
CA GLU A 146 -23.31 -14.90 18.41
C GLU A 146 -23.36 -13.95 17.20
N GLN A 147 -24.09 -12.83 17.31
CA GLN A 147 -24.17 -11.82 16.24
C GLN A 147 -22.80 -11.21 15.96
N LEU A 148 -22.06 -10.86 17.01
CA LEU A 148 -20.73 -10.25 16.90
C LEU A 148 -19.70 -11.23 16.31
N SER A 149 -19.76 -12.51 16.68
CA SER A 149 -18.96 -13.57 16.06
C SER A 149 -19.29 -13.76 14.58
N ARG A 150 -20.58 -13.79 14.23
CA ARG A 150 -21.03 -13.89 12.83
C ARG A 150 -20.56 -12.70 12.00
N LEU A 151 -20.64 -11.48 12.54
CA LEU A 151 -20.16 -10.27 11.88
C LEU A 151 -18.65 -10.30 11.70
N THR A 152 -17.90 -10.67 12.74
CA THR A 152 -16.43 -10.81 12.67
C THR A 152 -16.04 -11.76 11.54
N LYS A 153 -16.68 -12.92 11.46
CA LYS A 153 -16.45 -13.91 10.39
C LYS A 153 -16.86 -13.39 9.02
N ALA A 154 -18.02 -12.72 8.92
CA ALA A 154 -18.47 -12.12 7.66
C ALA A 154 -17.52 -11.04 7.17
N THR A 155 -16.94 -10.26 8.08
CA THR A 155 -15.99 -9.20 7.75
C THR A 155 -14.60 -9.70 7.36
N SER A 156 -14.29 -10.98 7.63
CA SER A 156 -13.06 -11.67 7.20
C SER A 156 -11.77 -10.90 7.46
N GLY A 157 -11.70 -10.13 8.55
CA GLY A 157 -10.54 -9.32 8.90
C GLY A 157 -10.35 -8.03 8.09
N VAL A 158 -11.29 -7.68 7.21
CA VAL A 158 -11.20 -6.53 6.31
C VAL A 158 -11.77 -5.27 6.97
N HIS A 159 -10.87 -4.41 7.47
CA HIS A 159 -11.21 -3.17 8.18
C HIS A 159 -12.22 -2.28 7.44
N PHE A 160 -12.06 -2.10 6.13
CA PHE A 160 -12.99 -1.28 5.33
C PHE A 160 -14.42 -1.82 5.41
N PHE A 161 -14.59 -3.14 5.33
CA PHE A 161 -15.90 -3.76 5.36
C PHE A 161 -16.49 -3.75 6.78
N THR A 162 -15.65 -3.92 7.81
CA THR A 162 -16.03 -3.71 9.22
C THR A 162 -16.61 -2.31 9.45
N ASN A 163 -15.94 -1.26 8.97
CA ASN A 163 -16.45 0.11 9.09
C ASN A 163 -17.74 0.32 8.29
N ALA A 164 -17.84 -0.27 7.09
CA ALA A 164 -19.06 -0.18 6.28
C ALA A 164 -20.27 -0.81 7.00
N VAL A 165 -20.07 -1.96 7.68
CA VAL A 165 -21.10 -2.61 8.51
C VAL A 165 -21.52 -1.69 9.66
N LEU A 166 -20.56 -1.13 10.39
CA LEU A 166 -20.86 -0.23 11.51
C LEU A 166 -21.63 1.01 11.05
N ASN A 167 -21.22 1.63 9.94
CA ASN A 167 -21.89 2.80 9.37
C ASN A 167 -23.28 2.49 8.79
N PHE A 168 -23.55 1.24 8.42
CA PHE A 168 -24.87 0.81 7.97
C PHE A 168 -25.85 0.64 9.15
N ILE A 169 -25.31 0.27 10.32
CA ILE A 169 -26.11 -0.01 11.52
C ILE A 169 -26.38 1.26 12.34
N ASP A 170 -25.40 2.18 12.41
CA ASP A 170 -25.53 3.49 13.04
C ASP A 170 -26.57 4.39 12.33
#